data_AF-A0A9E3FE38-F1
#
_entry.id   AF-A0A9E3FE38-F1
#
_cell.length_a   1.000
_cell.length_b   1.000
_cell.length_c   1.000
_cell.angle_alpha   90.00
_cell.angle_beta   90.00
_cell.angle_gamma   90.00
#
_symmetry.space_group_name_H-M   'P 1'
#
loop_
_entity.id
_entity.type
_entity.pdbx_description
1 polymer ?
#
loop_
_entity_poly.entity_id
_entity_poly.type
_entity_poly.pdbx_seq_one_letter_code
_entity_poly.pdbx_strand_id
1 'polypeptide(L)'
;MMKAFCLLLILALTFSSTSQARAERVSPAGEVVVVLSEEFLNSLLVAVASRPEPPSFPLSKGGEGKKCESRIQLLPEAEGTRTAVRFVDGRITAPVAFRGSYEAPLVGCLRFEGWADTSFQLEFNRERQVLAARVTVRDLKLKNVPTSLVGGGLTGLVQDAIDERVNPVEILRAEQLGARVPVTQSDVLRLRAADVRHEVSGRELRLRIVYEIVLPD
;
A
#
# COMPACT_ATOMS: atom_id res chain seq x y z
N MET A 1 68.49 14.10 49.66
CA MET A 1 68.44 14.68 48.30
C MET A 1 67.96 13.61 47.32
N MET A 2 67.03 13.98 46.42
CA MET A 2 66.59 13.29 45.18
C MET A 2 65.88 11.92 45.29
N LYS A 3 64.57 11.85 44.95
CA LYS A 3 63.94 11.46 43.64
C LYS A 3 64.00 9.93 43.40
N ALA A 4 62.99 9.19 42.94
CA ALA A 4 61.60 9.39 42.54
C ALA A 4 61.00 8.00 42.16
N PHE A 5 59.68 7.96 41.90
CA PHE A 5 58.97 7.08 40.94
C PHE A 5 58.30 5.75 41.35
N CYS A 6 57.06 5.61 40.81
CA CYS A 6 56.24 4.42 40.56
C CYS A 6 55.60 3.71 41.77
N LEU A 7 54.31 3.33 41.79
CA LEU A 7 53.20 3.47 40.84
C LEU A 7 51.93 3.13 41.65
N LEU A 8 50.94 4.02 41.66
CA LEU A 8 49.62 3.82 42.27
C LEU A 8 48.76 2.97 41.31
N LEU A 9 48.34 1.76 41.71
CA LEU A 9 47.37 0.96 40.96
C LEU A 9 45.97 1.17 41.57
N ILE A 10 45.24 2.17 41.06
CA ILE A 10 43.82 2.37 41.35
C ILE A 10 43.03 1.40 40.46
N LEU A 11 42.46 0.34 41.06
CA LEU A 11 41.46 -0.49 40.40
C LEU A 11 40.18 0.34 40.22
N ALA A 12 39.92 0.77 38.98
CA ALA A 12 38.66 1.36 38.59
C ALA A 12 37.58 0.25 38.54
N LEU A 13 36.67 0.26 39.51
CA LEU A 13 35.40 -0.48 39.45
C LEU A 13 34.49 0.23 38.44
N THR A 14 34.53 -0.18 37.18
CA THR A 14 33.54 0.20 36.19
C THR A 14 32.28 -0.64 36.40
N PHE A 15 31.31 -0.08 37.11
CA PHE A 15 29.94 -0.60 37.12
C PHE A 15 29.39 -0.51 35.69
N SER A 16 29.33 -1.65 35.02
CA SER A 16 28.65 -1.79 33.74
C SER A 16 27.15 -1.78 33.99
N SER A 17 26.51 -0.64 33.75
CA SER A 17 25.06 -0.50 33.73
C SER A 17 24.49 -1.37 32.60
N THR A 18 24.08 -2.59 32.93
CA THR A 18 23.27 -3.42 32.03
C THR A 18 21.88 -2.81 31.97
N SER A 19 21.64 -2.01 30.93
CA SER A 19 20.29 -1.65 30.50
C SER A 19 19.61 -2.95 30.03
N GLN A 20 18.89 -3.62 30.94
CA GLN A 20 17.92 -4.65 30.56
C GLN A 20 16.75 -3.94 29.87
N ALA A 21 16.77 -3.91 28.55
CA ALA A 21 15.55 -3.69 27.79
C ALA A 21 14.55 -4.78 28.20
N ARG A 22 13.47 -4.39 28.87
CA ARG A 22 12.39 -5.28 29.29
C ARG A 22 11.81 -5.95 28.05
N ALA A 23 11.99 -7.26 27.93
CA ALA A 23 11.42 -8.02 26.83
C ALA A 23 9.89 -8.08 26.98
N GLU A 24 9.18 -7.51 25.99
CA GLU A 24 7.73 -7.61 25.84
C GLU A 24 7.33 -9.10 25.87
N ARG A 25 6.49 -9.52 26.82
CA ARG A 25 5.99 -10.90 26.88
C ARG A 25 4.94 -11.09 25.81
N VAL A 26 5.27 -11.84 24.77
CA VAL A 26 4.41 -12.14 23.61
C VAL A 26 3.87 -13.57 23.73
N SER A 27 2.55 -13.76 23.60
CA SER A 27 1.91 -15.09 23.57
C SER A 27 1.01 -15.24 22.33
N PRO A 28 0.98 -16.41 21.65
CA PRO A 28 0.12 -16.61 20.48
C PRO A 28 -1.36 -16.53 20.88
N ALA A 29 -2.14 -15.74 20.14
CA ALA A 29 -3.52 -15.39 20.48
C ALA A 29 -4.58 -16.11 19.63
N GLY A 30 -4.16 -16.78 18.56
CA GLY A 30 -5.04 -17.47 17.61
C GLY A 30 -4.90 -16.95 16.19
N GLU A 31 -5.70 -17.51 15.29
CA GLU A 31 -5.69 -17.22 13.86
C GLU A 31 -7.09 -16.84 13.39
N VAL A 32 -7.19 -15.83 12.53
CA VAL A 32 -8.43 -15.41 11.87
C VAL A 32 -8.25 -15.53 10.35
N VAL A 33 -9.26 -16.09 9.68
CA VAL A 33 -9.30 -16.15 8.22
C VAL A 33 -10.42 -15.22 7.72
N VAL A 34 -10.04 -14.22 6.94
CA VAL A 34 -10.97 -13.32 6.24
C VAL A 34 -11.03 -13.74 4.77
N VAL A 35 -12.24 -13.94 4.26
CA VAL A 35 -12.46 -14.34 2.86
C VAL A 35 -13.17 -13.20 2.13
N LEU A 36 -12.56 -12.71 1.06
CA LEU A 36 -13.08 -11.65 0.20
C LEU A 36 -13.30 -12.21 -1.19
N SER A 37 -14.56 -12.26 -1.64
CA SER A 37 -14.87 -12.73 -2.99
C SER A 37 -14.65 -11.63 -4.03
N GLU A 38 -14.37 -12.05 -5.27
CA GLU A 38 -14.25 -11.13 -6.40
C GLU A 38 -15.54 -10.32 -6.60
N GLU A 39 -16.70 -10.95 -6.40
CA GLU A 39 -18.01 -10.30 -6.51
C GLU A 39 -18.21 -9.20 -5.46
N PHE A 40 -17.79 -9.46 -4.22
CA PHE A 40 -17.86 -8.48 -3.13
C PHE A 40 -17.02 -7.24 -3.47
N LEU A 41 -15.76 -7.45 -3.89
CA LEU A 41 -14.86 -6.34 -4.25
C LEU A 41 -15.39 -5.54 -5.43
N ASN A 42 -15.96 -6.21 -6.44
CA ASN A 42 -16.56 -5.52 -7.59
C ASN A 42 -17.82 -4.75 -7.22
N SER A 43 -18.65 -5.28 -6.31
CA SER A 43 -19.82 -4.57 -5.79
C SER A 43 -19.41 -3.31 -5.01
N LEU A 44 -18.33 -3.40 -4.23
CA LEU A 44 -17.75 -2.25 -3.56
C LEU A 44 -17.23 -1.20 -4.55
N LEU A 45 -16.52 -1.61 -5.60
CA LEU A 45 -16.05 -0.69 -6.64
C LEU A 45 -17.21 0.05 -7.32
N VAL A 46 -18.30 -0.66 -7.64
CA VAL A 46 -19.50 -0.04 -8.21
C VAL A 46 -20.10 1.00 -7.26
N ALA A 47 -20.20 0.69 -5.97
CA ALA A 47 -20.72 1.63 -4.96
C ALA A 47 -19.83 2.88 -4.77
N VAL A 48 -18.51 2.74 -4.93
CA VAL A 48 -17.58 3.89 -4.92
C VAL A 48 -17.72 4.71 -6.20
N ALA A 49 -17.82 4.05 -7.35
CA ALA A 49 -17.95 4.70 -8.65
C ALA A 49 -19.31 5.38 -8.86
N SER A 50 -20.35 4.97 -8.14
CA SER A 50 -21.67 5.62 -8.17
C SER A 50 -21.71 6.96 -7.41
N ARG A 51 -20.59 7.40 -6.81
CA ARG A 51 -20.51 8.72 -6.18
C ARG A 51 -20.48 9.83 -7.26
N PRO A 52 -20.97 11.05 -6.95
CA PRO A 52 -21.12 12.13 -7.94
C PRO A 52 -19.82 12.55 -8.63
N GLU A 53 -18.69 12.45 -7.92
CA GLU A 53 -17.37 12.76 -8.45
C GLU A 53 -16.51 11.50 -8.49
N PRO A 54 -16.21 10.97 -9.68
CA PRO A 54 -15.29 9.85 -9.83
C PRO A 54 -13.89 10.24 -9.34
N PRO A 55 -13.15 9.32 -8.70
CA PRO A 55 -11.83 9.61 -8.16
C PRO A 55 -10.88 10.10 -9.26
N SER A 56 -10.19 11.20 -8.98
CA SER A 56 -9.20 11.80 -9.87
C SER A 56 -7.88 12.09 -9.18
N PHE A 57 -6.79 11.93 -9.92
CA PHE A 57 -5.43 12.03 -9.41
C PHE A 57 -4.62 12.96 -10.32
N PRO A 58 -3.79 13.86 -9.78
CA PRO A 58 -2.85 14.63 -10.59
C PRO A 58 -1.78 13.72 -11.20
N LEU A 59 -1.27 14.08 -12.37
CA LEU A 59 -0.13 13.45 -13.02
C LEU A 59 1.18 14.05 -12.50
N SER A 60 2.14 13.21 -12.13
CA SER A 60 3.43 13.58 -11.53
C SER A 60 4.26 14.62 -12.29
N LYS A 61 4.10 14.69 -13.62
CA LYS A 61 4.83 15.65 -14.49
C LYS A 61 3.93 16.23 -15.57
N GLY A 62 2.75 16.72 -15.18
CA GLY A 62 1.98 17.61 -16.04
C GLY A 62 2.31 19.06 -15.68
N GLY A 63 2.95 19.77 -16.62
CA GLY A 63 3.59 21.06 -16.37
C GLY A 63 2.71 22.09 -15.67
N GLU A 64 3.36 23.04 -14.98
CA GLU A 64 2.81 24.21 -14.29
C GLU A 64 2.04 25.20 -15.20
N GLY A 65 1.55 24.75 -16.35
CA GLY A 65 0.78 25.51 -17.31
C GLY A 65 -0.69 25.60 -16.89
N LYS A 66 -1.19 26.83 -16.70
CA LYS A 66 -2.57 27.16 -16.32
C LYS A 66 -3.67 26.71 -17.32
N LYS A 67 -3.37 25.89 -18.33
CA LYS A 67 -4.24 25.58 -19.48
C LYS A 67 -4.67 24.11 -19.58
N CYS A 68 -4.10 23.19 -18.78
CA CYS A 68 -4.47 21.77 -18.77
C CYS A 68 -4.40 21.23 -17.34
N GLU A 69 -5.45 20.55 -16.90
CA GLU A 69 -5.57 20.13 -15.49
C GLU A 69 -4.52 19.08 -15.09
N SER A 70 -3.94 18.36 -16.06
CA SER A 70 -2.91 17.36 -15.81
C SER A 70 -3.35 16.30 -14.80
N ARG A 71 -4.53 15.70 -15.04
CA ARG A 71 -5.16 14.72 -14.15
C ARG A 71 -5.56 13.46 -14.90
N ILE A 72 -5.59 12.34 -14.18
CA ILE A 72 -6.27 11.12 -14.55
C ILE A 72 -7.54 11.01 -13.71
N GLN A 73 -8.64 10.60 -14.32
CA GLN A 73 -9.89 10.26 -13.68
C GLN A 73 -10.25 8.82 -14.01
N LEU A 74 -10.61 8.04 -12.99
CA LEU A 74 -11.06 6.66 -13.20
C LEU A 74 -12.45 6.64 -13.82
N LEU A 75 -12.66 5.69 -14.72
CA LEU A 75 -13.92 5.45 -15.39
C LEU A 75 -14.47 4.07 -15.01
N PRO A 76 -15.79 3.88 -15.00
CA PRO A 76 -16.37 2.55 -14.88
C PRO A 76 -15.97 1.62 -16.02
N GLU A 77 -15.82 2.17 -17.23
CA GLU A 77 -15.48 1.45 -18.45
C GLU A 77 -14.86 2.41 -19.47
N ALA A 78 -13.92 1.92 -20.28
CA ALA A 78 -13.37 2.60 -21.44
C ALA A 78 -12.93 1.55 -22.49
N GLU A 79 -13.16 1.83 -23.77
CA GLU A 79 -12.78 0.94 -24.89
C GLU A 79 -13.22 -0.54 -24.68
N GLY A 80 -14.44 -0.74 -24.17
CA GLY A 80 -15.01 -2.06 -23.89
C GLY A 80 -14.38 -2.80 -22.69
N THR A 81 -13.48 -2.15 -21.96
CA THR A 81 -12.81 -2.70 -20.78
C THR A 81 -13.36 -2.07 -19.51
N ARG A 82 -14.01 -2.88 -18.68
CA ARG A 82 -14.61 -2.46 -17.42
C ARG A 82 -13.58 -2.44 -16.29
N THR A 83 -13.61 -1.39 -15.48
CA THR A 83 -12.87 -1.34 -14.20
C THR A 83 -13.42 -2.38 -13.25
N ALA A 84 -12.61 -3.38 -12.90
CA ALA A 84 -13.03 -4.49 -12.07
C ALA A 84 -11.84 -5.17 -11.41
N VAL A 85 -12.03 -5.74 -10.22
CA VAL A 85 -11.08 -6.70 -9.63
C VAL A 85 -11.31 -8.07 -10.25
N ARG A 86 -10.21 -8.76 -10.57
CA ARG A 86 -10.20 -10.15 -11.03
C ARG A 86 -9.14 -10.95 -10.31
N PHE A 87 -9.49 -12.17 -9.95
CA PHE A 87 -8.58 -13.16 -9.42
C PHE A 87 -8.21 -14.16 -10.51
N VAL A 88 -6.97 -14.07 -10.99
CA VAL A 88 -6.48 -14.84 -12.14
C VAL A 88 -5.10 -15.37 -11.82
N ASP A 89 -4.88 -16.67 -12.05
CA ASP A 89 -3.59 -17.35 -11.83
C ASP A 89 -2.99 -17.13 -10.43
N GLY A 90 -3.84 -17.14 -9.40
CA GLY A 90 -3.41 -16.93 -8.02
C GLY A 90 -2.97 -15.49 -7.72
N ARG A 91 -3.33 -14.52 -8.56
CA ARG A 91 -2.98 -13.10 -8.41
C ARG A 91 -4.22 -12.21 -8.36
N ILE A 92 -4.06 -11.08 -7.68
CA ILE A 92 -5.03 -9.99 -7.69
C ILE A 92 -4.69 -9.09 -8.87
N THR A 93 -5.66 -8.93 -9.77
CA THR A 93 -5.50 -8.10 -10.98
C THR A 93 -6.67 -7.15 -11.10
N ALA A 94 -6.46 -5.98 -11.70
CA ALA A 94 -7.56 -5.10 -12.04
C ALA A 94 -7.29 -4.40 -13.37
N PRO A 95 -8.08 -4.69 -14.43
CA PRO A 95 -8.24 -3.71 -15.49
C PRO A 95 -8.83 -2.43 -14.89
N VAL A 96 -8.24 -1.29 -15.22
CA VAL A 96 -8.67 0.03 -14.77
C VAL A 96 -8.83 0.91 -15.99
N ALA A 97 -10.07 1.29 -16.26
CA ALA A 97 -10.41 2.28 -17.27
C ALA A 97 -10.21 3.69 -16.71
N PHE A 98 -9.71 4.59 -17.54
CA PHE A 98 -9.46 5.97 -17.16
C PHE A 98 -9.49 6.92 -18.35
N ARG A 99 -9.67 8.19 -18.04
CA ARG A 99 -9.41 9.31 -18.95
C ARG A 99 -8.49 10.30 -18.29
N GLY A 100 -7.80 11.10 -19.08
CA GLY A 100 -6.99 12.15 -18.53
C GLY A 100 -6.64 13.20 -19.57
N SER A 101 -5.85 14.15 -19.11
CA SER A 101 -5.26 15.16 -19.96
C SER A 101 -3.90 15.52 -19.44
N TYR A 102 -2.96 15.88 -20.31
CA TYR A 102 -1.67 16.44 -19.92
C TYR A 102 -1.23 17.50 -20.92
N GLU A 103 -0.41 18.45 -20.45
CA GLU A 103 0.22 19.44 -21.32
C GLU A 103 1.38 18.77 -22.06
N ALA A 104 1.22 18.51 -23.35
CA ALA A 104 2.25 17.93 -24.19
C ALA A 104 3.08 19.05 -24.85
N PRO A 105 4.42 18.91 -24.92
CA PRO A 105 5.26 19.86 -25.63
C PRO A 105 4.78 20.06 -27.07
N LEU A 106 4.72 21.32 -27.51
CA LEU A 106 4.39 21.74 -28.88
C LEU A 106 2.94 21.53 -29.36
N VAL A 107 2.17 20.61 -28.77
CA VAL A 107 0.76 20.34 -29.14
C VAL A 107 -0.26 20.86 -28.11
N GLY A 108 0.20 21.29 -26.93
CA GLY A 108 -0.66 21.82 -25.87
C GLY A 108 -1.41 20.73 -25.10
N CYS A 109 -2.59 21.05 -24.58
CA CYS A 109 -3.37 20.13 -23.76
C CYS A 109 -3.90 18.94 -24.58
N LEU A 110 -3.28 17.77 -24.39
CA LEU A 110 -3.67 16.52 -25.01
C LEU A 110 -4.59 15.76 -24.07
N ARG A 111 -5.76 15.34 -24.56
CA ARG A 111 -6.70 14.48 -23.85
C ARG A 111 -6.54 13.04 -24.31
N PHE A 112 -6.53 12.12 -23.37
CA PHE A 112 -6.40 10.71 -23.63
C PHE A 112 -7.44 9.91 -22.84
N GLU A 113 -7.78 8.75 -23.37
CA GLU A 113 -8.66 7.78 -22.72
C GLU A 113 -8.10 6.40 -22.99
N GLY A 114 -8.28 5.48 -22.04
CA GLY A 114 -7.74 4.15 -22.18
C GLY A 114 -7.99 3.29 -20.97
N TRP A 115 -7.26 2.18 -20.92
CA TRP A 115 -7.29 1.27 -19.79
C TRP A 115 -5.89 0.70 -19.52
N ALA A 116 -5.66 0.37 -18.26
CA ALA A 116 -4.43 -0.23 -17.77
C ALA A 116 -4.76 -1.58 -17.16
N ASP A 117 -4.01 -2.62 -17.51
CA ASP A 117 -4.03 -3.87 -16.78
C ASP A 117 -3.08 -3.75 -15.58
N THR A 118 -3.58 -3.93 -14.36
CA THR A 118 -2.76 -3.80 -13.15
C THR A 118 -2.73 -5.09 -12.34
N SER A 119 -1.63 -5.32 -11.62
CA SER A 119 -1.47 -6.40 -10.65
C SER A 119 -1.16 -5.85 -9.26
N PHE A 120 -1.72 -6.46 -8.23
CA PHE A 120 -1.56 -6.06 -6.84
C PHE A 120 -0.77 -7.12 -6.09
N GLN A 121 0.26 -6.70 -5.36
CA GLN A 121 1.08 -7.54 -4.49
C GLN A 121 0.87 -7.09 -3.06
N LEU A 122 0.37 -7.99 -2.20
CA LEU A 122 0.11 -7.68 -0.80
C LEU A 122 1.34 -7.95 0.06
N GLU A 123 1.69 -6.99 0.91
CA GLU A 123 2.82 -7.08 1.82
C GLU A 123 2.40 -6.60 3.22
N PHE A 124 2.72 -7.40 4.24
CA PHE A 124 2.46 -7.05 5.63
C PHE A 124 3.70 -6.46 6.27
N ASN A 125 3.57 -5.24 6.79
CA ASN A 125 4.57 -4.60 7.61
C ASN A 125 4.19 -4.74 9.09
N ARG A 126 4.91 -5.61 9.81
CA ARG A 126 4.66 -5.88 11.24
C ARG A 126 4.95 -4.69 12.13
N GLU A 127 5.98 -3.90 11.84
CA GLU A 127 6.33 -2.74 12.67
C GLU A 127 5.26 -1.65 12.60
N ARG A 128 4.79 -1.36 11.39
CA ARG A 128 3.74 -0.37 11.13
C ARG A 128 2.33 -0.91 11.39
N GLN A 129 2.18 -2.23 11.50
CA GLN A 129 0.88 -2.92 11.58
C GLN A 129 -0.02 -2.54 10.40
N VAL A 130 0.50 -2.67 9.17
CA VAL A 130 -0.20 -2.33 7.93
C VAL A 130 -0.09 -3.47 6.93
N LEU A 131 -1.22 -3.89 6.35
CA LEU A 131 -1.25 -4.69 5.13
C LEU A 131 -1.37 -3.73 3.94
N ALA A 132 -0.30 -3.59 3.18
CA ALA A 132 -0.22 -2.71 2.03
C ALA A 132 -0.31 -3.52 0.72
N ALA A 133 -0.80 -2.90 -0.34
CA ALA A 133 -0.72 -3.41 -1.69
C ALA A 133 0.21 -2.54 -2.53
N ARG A 134 1.15 -3.17 -3.23
CA ARG A 134 1.90 -2.56 -4.32
C ARG A 134 1.22 -2.87 -5.65
N VAL A 135 0.86 -1.83 -6.37
CA VAL A 135 0.22 -1.88 -7.69
C VAL A 135 1.31 -1.78 -8.76
N THR A 136 1.19 -2.58 -9.82
CA THR A 136 2.08 -2.51 -10.98
C THR A 136 1.25 -2.56 -12.25
N VAL A 137 1.53 -1.69 -13.21
CA VAL A 137 0.91 -1.72 -14.55
C VAL A 137 1.61 -2.77 -15.40
N ARG A 138 0.84 -3.65 -16.01
CA ARG A 138 1.31 -4.72 -16.90
C ARG A 138 1.16 -4.36 -18.37
N ASP A 139 0.02 -3.79 -18.72
CA ASP A 139 -0.30 -3.32 -20.07
C ASP A 139 -1.05 -1.99 -19.99
N LEU A 140 -0.86 -1.17 -21.01
CA LEU A 140 -1.49 0.13 -21.12
C LEU A 140 -1.97 0.32 -22.56
N LYS A 141 -3.28 0.52 -22.72
CA LYS A 141 -3.89 0.87 -24.00
C LYS A 141 -4.45 2.27 -23.92
N LEU A 142 -4.08 3.09 -24.91
CA LEU A 142 -4.49 4.49 -24.99
C LEU A 142 -5.07 4.78 -26.37
N LYS A 143 -6.07 5.65 -26.40
CA LYS A 143 -6.70 6.21 -27.59
C LYS A 143 -6.45 7.71 -27.66
N ASN A 144 -6.52 8.24 -28.88
CA ASN A 144 -6.30 9.66 -29.20
C ASN A 144 -4.88 10.16 -28.91
N VAL A 145 -3.94 9.22 -28.74
CA VAL A 145 -2.51 9.52 -28.64
C VAL A 145 -1.83 8.94 -29.88
N PRO A 146 -1.22 9.78 -30.74
CA PRO A 146 -0.39 9.30 -31.83
C PRO A 146 0.64 8.30 -31.30
N THR A 147 0.78 7.14 -31.95
CA THR A 147 1.71 6.08 -31.53
C THR A 147 3.16 6.57 -31.41
N SER A 148 3.52 7.62 -32.16
CA SER A 148 4.79 8.35 -32.07
C SER A 148 5.02 9.08 -30.72
N LEU A 149 3.96 9.35 -29.96
CA LEU A 149 4.00 9.98 -28.63
C LEU A 149 3.82 8.98 -27.48
N VAL A 150 3.34 7.76 -27.76
CA VAL A 150 3.10 6.68 -26.78
C VAL A 150 4.39 6.01 -26.33
N GLY A 151 5.44 6.02 -27.15
CA GLY A 151 6.65 5.19 -26.97
C GLY A 151 7.70 5.68 -25.97
N GLY A 152 7.54 6.84 -25.30
CA GLY A 152 8.58 7.33 -24.38
C GLY A 152 8.15 8.29 -23.27
N GLY A 153 6.99 8.96 -23.40
CA GLY A 153 6.51 9.92 -22.39
C GLY A 153 5.33 9.39 -21.57
N LEU A 154 4.23 9.03 -22.24
CA LEU A 154 2.94 8.90 -21.56
C LEU A 154 2.80 7.64 -20.70
N THR A 155 3.31 6.49 -21.15
CA THR A 155 3.33 5.26 -20.32
C THR A 155 4.16 5.48 -19.05
N GLY A 156 5.29 6.18 -19.16
CA GLY A 156 6.11 6.57 -18.01
C GLY A 156 5.37 7.54 -17.09
N LEU A 157 4.61 8.50 -17.62
CA LEU A 157 3.81 9.43 -16.80
C LEU A 157 2.70 8.72 -16.01
N VAL A 158 2.00 7.76 -16.63
CA VAL A 158 0.96 6.98 -15.97
C VAL A 158 1.58 6.06 -14.90
N GLN A 159 2.72 5.43 -15.22
CA GLN A 159 3.48 4.61 -14.29
C GLN A 159 4.00 5.44 -13.10
N ASP A 160 4.65 6.58 -13.35
CA ASP A 160 5.13 7.52 -12.32
C ASP A 160 3.97 7.99 -11.43
N ALA A 161 2.82 8.35 -12.01
CA ALA A 161 1.64 8.77 -11.24
C ALA A 161 1.10 7.66 -10.34
N ILE A 162 1.10 6.41 -10.80
CA ILE A 162 0.70 5.26 -9.99
C ILE A 162 1.72 5.01 -8.88
N ASP A 163 3.01 5.02 -9.20
CA ASP A 163 4.09 4.75 -8.25
C ASP A 163 4.22 5.83 -7.17
N GLU A 164 4.01 7.11 -7.50
CA GLU A 164 4.12 8.20 -6.54
C GLU A 164 2.83 8.43 -5.73
N ARG A 165 1.65 8.15 -6.31
CA ARG A 165 0.38 8.56 -5.72
C ARG A 165 -0.51 7.43 -5.22
N VAL A 166 -0.45 6.28 -5.87
CA VAL A 166 -1.28 5.12 -5.54
C VAL A 166 -0.49 4.16 -4.66
N ASN A 167 0.81 4.00 -4.92
CA ASN A 167 1.66 3.11 -4.15
C ASN A 167 2.23 3.77 -2.88
N PRO A 168 2.24 3.06 -1.73
CA PRO A 168 1.49 1.84 -1.43
C PRO A 168 0.03 2.13 -1.09
N VAL A 169 -0.89 1.24 -1.49
CA VAL A 169 -2.29 1.30 -1.07
C VAL A 169 -2.43 0.60 0.28
N GLU A 170 -2.85 1.30 1.33
CA GLU A 170 -3.11 0.67 2.64
C GLU A 170 -4.48 -0.05 2.63
N ILE A 171 -4.46 -1.39 2.72
CA ILE A 171 -5.67 -2.22 2.69
C ILE A 171 -6.22 -2.42 4.10
N LEU A 172 -5.35 -2.78 5.05
CA LEU A 172 -5.68 -2.91 6.46
C LEU A 172 -4.68 -2.10 7.29
N ARG A 173 -5.20 -1.35 8.27
CA ARG A 173 -4.41 -0.54 9.22
C ARG A 173 -4.41 -1.17 10.61
N ALA A 174 -3.61 -0.59 11.51
CA ALA A 174 -3.42 -1.08 12.87
C ALA A 174 -4.73 -1.24 13.65
N GLU A 175 -5.73 -0.39 13.39
CA GLU A 175 -7.04 -0.45 14.06
C GLU A 175 -7.87 -1.66 13.62
N GLN A 176 -7.58 -2.22 12.44
CA GLN A 176 -8.24 -3.40 11.88
C GLN A 176 -7.41 -4.67 12.12
N LEU A 177 -6.09 -4.52 12.25
CA LEU A 177 -5.12 -5.58 12.52
C LEU A 177 -4.80 -5.77 14.00
N GLY A 178 -5.47 -5.01 14.86
CA GLY A 178 -5.31 -5.08 16.30
C GLY A 178 -6.63 -4.87 17.03
N ALA A 179 -6.68 -5.32 18.28
CA ALA A 179 -7.84 -5.12 19.14
C ALA A 179 -7.38 -4.92 20.58
N ARG A 180 -8.15 -4.14 21.35
CA ARG A 180 -8.01 -4.08 22.80
C ARG A 180 -9.04 -5.00 23.41
N VAL A 181 -8.56 -6.00 24.13
CA VAL A 181 -9.43 -6.99 24.79
C VAL A 181 -9.42 -6.68 26.29
N PRO A 182 -10.53 -6.16 26.85
CA PRO A 182 -10.64 -6.01 28.29
C PRO A 182 -10.72 -7.40 28.93
N VAL A 183 -9.82 -7.68 29.89
CA VAL A 183 -9.82 -8.96 30.63
C VAL A 183 -10.38 -8.77 32.03
N THR A 184 -10.12 -7.60 32.64
CA THR A 184 -10.74 -7.17 33.90
C THR A 184 -11.03 -5.67 33.84
N GLN A 185 -11.62 -5.09 34.90
CA GLN A 185 -11.92 -3.64 34.96
C GLN A 185 -10.68 -2.74 34.88
N SER A 186 -9.49 -3.29 35.16
CA SER A 186 -8.22 -2.55 35.24
C SER A 186 -7.16 -3.02 34.25
N ASP A 187 -7.39 -4.15 33.56
CA ASP A 187 -6.40 -4.82 32.74
C ASP A 187 -6.89 -5.01 31.30
N VAL A 188 -6.11 -4.47 30.36
CA VAL A 188 -6.42 -4.43 28.93
C VAL A 188 -5.30 -5.10 28.17
N LEU A 189 -5.58 -6.28 27.62
CA LEU A 189 -4.68 -6.95 26.70
C LEU A 189 -4.73 -6.28 25.34
N ARG A 190 -3.58 -6.21 24.68
CA ARG A 190 -3.47 -5.74 23.30
C ARG A 190 -3.25 -6.93 22.39
N LEU A 191 -4.14 -7.11 21.42
CA LEU A 191 -3.93 -8.02 20.31
C LEU A 191 -3.26 -7.27 19.18
N ARG A 192 -2.20 -7.87 18.63
CA ARG A 192 -1.43 -7.35 17.50
C ARG A 192 -1.31 -8.45 16.44
N ALA A 193 -1.36 -8.09 15.16
CA ALA A 193 -1.07 -9.04 14.09
C ALA A 193 0.44 -9.37 14.12
N ALA A 194 0.76 -10.65 14.29
CA ALA A 194 2.11 -11.18 14.22
C ALA A 194 2.52 -11.51 12.77
N ASP A 195 1.57 -12.02 11.98
CA ASP A 195 1.76 -12.38 10.57
C ASP A 195 0.44 -12.21 9.82
N VAL A 196 0.52 -11.84 8.53
CA VAL A 196 -0.64 -11.79 7.63
C VAL A 196 -0.23 -12.44 6.32
N ARG A 197 -0.81 -13.61 6.04
CA ARG A 197 -0.61 -14.33 4.79
C ARG A 197 -1.81 -14.16 3.90
N HIS A 198 -1.57 -14.10 2.60
CA HIS A 198 -2.63 -14.01 1.61
C HIS A 198 -2.52 -15.16 0.62
N GLU A 199 -3.67 -15.63 0.16
CA GLU A 199 -3.79 -16.63 -0.90
C GLU A 199 -4.98 -16.26 -1.78
N VAL A 200 -4.76 -16.25 -3.09
CA VAL A 200 -5.85 -16.16 -4.05
C VAL A 200 -6.16 -17.56 -4.54
N SER A 201 -7.38 -18.03 -4.27
CA SER A 201 -7.84 -19.37 -4.62
C SER A 201 -9.17 -19.28 -5.33
N GLY A 202 -9.21 -19.68 -6.60
CA GLY A 202 -10.37 -19.48 -7.45
C GLY A 202 -10.76 -18.00 -7.54
N ARG A 203 -11.96 -17.65 -7.08
CA ARG A 203 -12.50 -16.28 -7.07
C ARG A 203 -12.55 -15.67 -5.67
N GLU A 204 -11.66 -16.10 -4.79
CA GLU A 204 -11.55 -15.61 -3.43
C GLU A 204 -10.12 -15.21 -3.08
N LEU A 205 -9.99 -14.09 -2.35
CA LEU A 205 -8.81 -13.72 -1.61
C LEU A 205 -9.00 -14.14 -0.15
N ARG A 206 -8.13 -15.02 0.33
CA ARG A 206 -8.09 -15.46 1.73
C ARG A 206 -6.94 -14.76 2.43
N LEU A 207 -7.25 -14.03 3.49
CA LEU A 207 -6.28 -13.40 4.37
C LEU A 207 -6.24 -14.17 5.68
N ARG A 208 -5.10 -14.79 5.97
CA ARG A 208 -4.84 -15.50 7.23
C ARG A 208 -4.03 -14.61 8.15
N ILE A 209 -4.66 -14.14 9.21
CA ILE A 209 -4.07 -13.21 10.18
C ILE A 209 -3.76 -13.98 11.46
N VAL A 210 -2.48 -14.04 11.83
CA VAL A 210 -2.03 -14.65 13.08
C VAL A 210 -1.86 -13.54 14.10
N TYR A 211 -2.48 -13.69 15.27
CA TYR A 211 -2.42 -12.69 16.33
C TYR A 211 -1.50 -13.12 17.47
N GLU A 212 -0.94 -12.11 18.14
CA GLU A 212 -0.22 -12.25 19.40
C GLU A 212 -0.78 -11.28 20.44
N ILE A 213 -0.75 -11.73 21.70
CA ILE A 213 -1.08 -10.92 22.86
C ILE A 213 0.19 -10.20 23.30
N VAL A 214 0.07 -8.88 23.41
CA VAL A 214 1.04 -7.96 23.97
C VAL A 214 0.49 -7.47 25.31
N LEU A 215 1.25 -7.74 26.38
CA LEU A 215 0.93 -7.27 27.72
C LEU A 215 1.35 -5.79 27.87
N PRO A 216 0.50 -4.91 28.44
CA PRO A 216 0.92 -3.57 28.81
C PRO A 216 2.02 -3.61 29.89
N ASP A 217 2.97 -2.67 29.83
CA ASP A 217 4.11 -2.57 30.76
C ASP A 217 3.75 -2.22 32.20
#